data_AF-A0A4R5LN11-F1
#
_entry.id   AF-A0A4R5LN11-F1
#
_cell.length_a   1.000
_cell.length_b   1.000
_cell.length_c   1.000
_cell.angle_alpha   90.00
_cell.angle_beta   90.00
_cell.angle_gamma   90.00
#
_symmetry.space_group_name_H-M   'P 1'
#
loop_
_entity.id
_entity.type
_entity.pdbx_description
1 polymer ?
#
loop_
_entity_poly.entity_id
_entity_poly.type
_entity_poly.pdbx_seq_one_letter_code
_entity_poly.pdbx_strand_id
1 'polypeptide(L)'
;MTVTPYQLVGQCDSTYPCPMQKILPASGAFQVKGNGDASRYATQLLRDLGALVSSGETRLHTSAAQRWSDSGLAELTGFFDQPPADCPIPLASYGDGVLHAFETLLGKKLPTSMQGGDLMAQRATVCGLHRRGEVSPGGSCKILPTADGHLAVNLARDSDWRLLDAWLQAETAPTWSAVEAQVVRLPTAQLVERGRLLGLAITSTRIEPCLDRSWFEVTQQTATATRQRGLPRVVDLSSLWAGPLCSRLLQWAGAEVIKVESRQRPDGARHGSPEFFSHLNSGKQQLQLDLHKPGGVKTLEELIRSADIVIEGSRPRALRQMGIQAESLLVEVPGLTWVSISGYGRSEPQANWIAYGDDAGVAGGLSALLHQTTGRWMFCGDAIADPLTGMHAALAALASWQGGGGHLLAFSLVQTVQHCVAFSQNPLH
;
A
#
# COMPACT_ATOMS: atom_id res chain seq x y z
N MET A 1 41.33 8.30 -19.35
CA MET A 1 40.30 9.31 -19.64
C MET A 1 39.00 8.81 -19.06
N THR A 2 38.64 9.36 -17.91
CA THR A 2 37.44 9.06 -17.13
C THR A 2 36.20 9.59 -17.83
N VAL A 3 35.22 8.72 -18.10
CA VAL A 3 33.91 9.10 -18.65
C VAL A 3 32.91 9.12 -17.50
N THR A 4 32.44 10.31 -17.15
CA THR A 4 31.39 10.55 -16.16
C THR A 4 30.02 10.32 -16.83
N PRO A 5 29.12 9.47 -16.29
CA PRO A 5 27.77 9.33 -16.84
C PRO A 5 26.78 10.16 -16.02
N TYR A 6 26.75 11.47 -16.25
CA TYR A 6 25.65 12.34 -15.78
C TYR A 6 25.46 13.50 -16.75
N GLN A 7 25.04 13.19 -17.98
CA GLN A 7 24.45 14.18 -18.88
C GLN A 7 23.42 13.50 -19.76
N LEU A 8 22.22 13.29 -19.21
CA LEU A 8 20.92 13.35 -19.89
C LEU A 8 19.86 13.54 -18.80
N VAL A 9 20.02 14.58 -17.99
CA VAL A 9 18.92 15.19 -17.24
C VAL A 9 18.35 16.22 -18.20
N GLY A 10 17.27 15.86 -18.89
CA GLY A 10 16.40 16.87 -19.48
C GLY A 10 15.98 17.80 -18.35
N GLN A 11 16.22 19.09 -18.52
CA GLN A 11 15.78 20.13 -17.60
C GLN A 11 14.31 19.88 -17.25
N CYS A 12 14.07 19.52 -15.99
CA CYS A 12 12.73 19.37 -15.46
C CYS A 12 12.20 20.79 -15.29
N ASP A 13 11.47 21.30 -16.30
CA ASP A 13 10.66 22.50 -16.14
C ASP A 13 9.73 22.27 -14.94
N SER A 14 9.84 23.12 -13.92
CA SER A 14 9.11 23.02 -12.65
C SER A 14 7.64 23.45 -12.77
N THR A 15 7.00 23.18 -13.91
CA THR A 15 5.70 23.75 -14.31
C THR A 15 4.54 22.78 -14.30
N TYR A 16 4.72 21.54 -13.81
CA TYR A 16 3.61 20.62 -13.54
C TYR A 16 3.31 20.58 -12.03
N PRO A 17 2.47 21.49 -11.50
CA PRO A 17 1.81 21.21 -10.24
C PRO A 17 0.94 19.99 -10.46
N CYS A 18 1.31 18.87 -9.82
CA CYS A 18 0.38 17.78 -9.58
C CYS A 18 -0.88 18.42 -8.95
N PRO A 19 -2.08 18.29 -9.55
CA PRO A 19 -3.25 18.98 -9.04
C PRO A 19 -3.52 18.48 -7.62
N MET A 20 -3.30 19.34 -6.62
CA MET A 20 -3.53 19.02 -5.21
C MET A 20 -4.93 18.42 -5.04
N GLN A 21 -5.01 17.19 -4.57
CA GLN A 21 -6.27 16.49 -4.31
C GLN A 21 -6.80 16.88 -2.94
N LYS A 22 -7.28 18.13 -2.85
CA LYS A 22 -7.75 18.75 -1.60
C LYS A 22 -9.07 18.13 -1.16
N ILE A 23 -9.00 17.19 -0.21
CA ILE A 23 -10.18 16.58 0.41
C ILE A 23 -10.54 17.21 1.77
N LEU A 24 -9.61 17.95 2.38
CA LEU A 24 -9.91 18.79 3.54
C LEU A 24 -10.35 20.20 3.08
N PRO A 25 -11.29 20.83 3.81
CA PRO A 25 -11.57 22.25 3.61
C PRO A 25 -10.34 23.09 4.00
N ALA A 26 -10.09 24.17 3.25
CA ALA A 26 -8.89 25.01 3.34
C ALA A 26 -8.69 25.77 4.68
N SER A 27 -9.54 25.54 5.68
CA SER A 27 -9.59 26.30 6.94
C SER A 27 -8.96 25.58 8.16
N GLY A 28 -8.54 24.33 8.02
CA GLY A 28 -7.88 23.59 9.11
C GLY A 28 -6.41 24.00 9.26
N ALA A 29 -6.08 24.75 10.32
CA ALA A 29 -4.70 25.02 10.71
C ALA A 29 -4.20 23.94 11.67
N PHE A 30 -3.16 23.22 11.26
CA PHE A 30 -2.55 22.13 12.05
C PHE A 30 -1.09 22.46 12.37
N GLN A 31 -0.64 21.98 13.53
CA GLN A 31 0.75 22.08 13.93
C GLN A 31 1.37 20.69 13.99
N VAL A 32 2.37 20.44 13.16
CA VAL A 32 3.19 19.22 13.22
C VAL A 32 4.43 19.50 14.05
N LYS A 33 4.70 18.68 15.06
CA LYS A 33 5.84 18.85 15.96
C LYS A 33 7.09 18.16 15.41
N GLY A 34 8.28 18.70 15.70
CA GLY A 34 9.55 18.11 15.31
C GLY A 34 10.02 18.51 13.91
N ASN A 35 11.28 18.17 13.60
CA ASN A 35 11.97 18.64 12.40
C ASN A 35 12.71 17.52 11.61
N GLY A 36 12.49 16.24 11.96
CA GLY A 36 13.07 15.10 11.24
C GLY A 36 12.24 14.64 10.04
N ASP A 37 12.68 13.55 9.38
CA ASP A 37 12.04 13.00 8.19
C ASP A 37 10.55 12.69 8.38
N ALA A 38 10.18 12.14 9.55
CA ALA A 38 8.80 11.84 9.89
C ALA A 38 7.92 13.12 9.92
N SER A 39 8.40 14.19 10.56
CA SER A 39 7.66 15.46 10.66
C SER A 39 7.57 16.17 9.30
N ARG A 40 8.63 16.11 8.48
CA ARG A 40 8.63 16.64 7.11
C ARG A 40 7.62 15.91 6.24
N TYR A 41 7.63 14.58 6.29
CA TYR A 41 6.69 13.76 5.54
C TYR A 41 5.24 13.98 5.99
N ALA A 42 5.00 13.98 7.31
CA ALA A 42 3.68 14.29 7.88
C ALA A 42 3.14 15.65 7.42
N THR A 43 4.00 16.67 7.43
CA THR A 43 3.66 18.02 6.95
C THR A 43 3.29 18.02 5.47
N GLN A 44 4.05 17.29 4.63
CA GLN A 44 3.74 17.18 3.21
C GLN A 44 2.40 16.49 2.98
N LEU A 45 2.14 15.34 3.61
CA LEU A 45 0.88 14.61 3.45
C LEU A 45 -0.33 15.47 3.84
N LEU A 46 -0.25 16.20 4.96
CA LEU A 46 -1.31 17.10 5.39
C LEU A 46 -1.54 18.24 4.39
N ARG A 47 -0.46 18.81 3.82
CA ARG A 47 -0.57 19.84 2.77
C ARG A 47 -1.23 19.28 1.51
N ASP A 48 -0.87 18.08 1.08
CA ASP A 48 -1.47 17.40 -0.09
C ASP A 48 -2.98 17.23 0.09
N LEU A 49 -3.43 16.96 1.32
CA LEU A 49 -4.84 16.87 1.69
C LEU A 49 -5.56 18.23 1.71
N GLY A 50 -4.84 19.34 1.60
CA GLY A 50 -5.38 20.70 1.61
C GLY A 50 -5.28 21.44 2.95
N ALA A 51 -4.56 20.88 3.94
CA ALA A 51 -4.41 21.51 5.25
C ALA A 51 -3.39 22.66 5.24
N LEU A 52 -3.62 23.68 6.08
CA LEU A 52 -2.63 24.69 6.40
C LEU A 52 -1.78 24.18 7.56
N VAL A 53 -0.48 24.00 7.34
CA VAL A 53 0.40 23.36 8.34
C VAL A 53 1.55 24.29 8.72
N SER A 54 1.71 24.53 10.02
CA SER A 54 2.90 25.15 10.59
C SER A 54 3.81 24.10 11.22
N SER A 55 5.12 24.27 11.05
CA SER A 55 6.12 23.43 11.70
C SER A 55 6.44 23.98 13.09
N GLY A 56 6.43 23.11 14.10
CA GLY A 56 6.90 23.44 15.46
C GLY A 56 8.32 22.95 15.68
N GLU A 57 9.22 23.81 16.18
CA GLU A 57 10.58 23.40 16.55
C GLU A 57 10.58 22.47 17.75
N THR A 58 11.23 21.31 17.64
CA THR A 58 11.55 20.44 18.79
C THR A 58 12.84 19.65 18.49
N ARG A 59 13.72 19.49 19.49
CA ARG A 59 15.11 18.99 19.35
C ARG A 59 15.30 17.49 19.60
N LEU A 60 14.50 16.61 19.00
CA LEU A 60 14.77 15.16 19.06
C LEU A 60 14.78 14.60 17.64
N HIS A 61 15.96 14.18 17.18
CA HIS A 61 16.17 13.63 15.85
C HIS A 61 16.84 12.26 15.96
N THR A 62 16.10 11.20 15.62
CA THR A 62 16.67 9.88 15.34
C THR A 62 17.10 9.85 13.89
N SER A 63 18.30 9.35 13.58
CA SER A 63 18.74 9.21 12.19
C SER A 63 17.89 8.17 11.45
N ALA A 64 17.73 8.32 10.14
CA ALA A 64 16.98 7.38 9.31
C ALA A 64 17.47 5.92 9.45
N ALA A 65 18.79 5.72 9.45
CA ALA A 65 19.40 4.41 9.62
C ALA A 65 19.13 3.81 11.01
N GLN A 66 19.23 4.62 12.08
CA GLN A 66 18.89 4.15 13.42
C GLN A 66 17.41 3.77 13.49
N ARG A 67 16.52 4.60 12.95
CA ARG A 67 15.08 4.32 12.96
C ARG A 67 14.71 3.07 12.15
N TRP A 68 15.41 2.82 11.04
CA TRP A 68 15.28 1.61 10.21
C TRP A 68 15.69 0.34 10.97
N SER A 69 16.74 0.43 11.78
CA SER A 69 17.17 -0.66 12.67
C SER A 69 16.16 -0.88 13.80
N ASP A 70 15.77 0.18 14.50
CA ASP A 70 14.87 0.12 15.66
C ASP A 70 13.47 -0.40 15.32
N SER A 71 13.00 -0.23 14.07
CA SER A 71 11.72 -0.77 13.62
C SER A 71 11.73 -2.28 13.39
N GLY A 72 12.92 -2.89 13.30
CA GLY A 72 13.09 -4.28 12.85
C GLY A 72 13.08 -4.46 11.33
N LEU A 73 12.92 -3.39 10.53
CA LEU A 73 12.92 -3.50 9.06
C LEU A 73 14.29 -3.85 8.49
N ALA A 74 15.38 -3.49 9.19
CA ALA A 74 16.73 -3.93 8.85
C ALA A 74 16.84 -5.47 8.81
N GLU A 75 16.28 -6.17 9.80
CA GLU A 75 16.34 -7.64 9.88
C GLU A 75 15.60 -8.36 8.75
N LEU A 76 14.77 -7.64 8.01
CA LEU A 76 13.97 -8.10 6.88
C LEU A 76 14.57 -7.75 5.52
N THR A 77 15.70 -7.04 5.49
CA THR A 77 16.26 -6.46 4.27
C THR A 77 17.67 -6.95 4.00
N GLY A 78 17.89 -7.47 2.78
CA GLY A 78 19.19 -8.01 2.35
C GLY A 78 19.30 -9.53 2.44
N PHE A 79 20.54 -10.03 2.34
CA PHE A 79 20.85 -11.46 2.34
C PHE A 79 21.06 -11.98 3.77
N PHE A 80 20.63 -13.22 4.03
CA PHE A 80 20.66 -13.80 5.39
C PHE A 80 22.09 -14.03 5.92
N ASP A 81 23.04 -14.27 5.02
CA ASP A 81 24.45 -14.55 5.30
C ASP A 81 25.32 -13.28 5.37
N GLN A 82 24.69 -12.10 5.24
CA GLN A 82 25.35 -10.80 5.24
C GLN A 82 24.76 -9.91 6.36
N PRO A 83 25.45 -8.83 6.75
CA PRO A 83 24.85 -7.78 7.56
C PRO A 83 23.53 -7.27 6.94
N PRO A 84 22.54 -6.89 7.75
CA PRO A 84 21.34 -6.21 7.29
C PRO A 84 21.66 -5.06 6.34
N ALA A 85 20.89 -4.93 5.25
CA ALA A 85 21.03 -3.80 4.35
C ALA A 85 20.15 -2.63 4.81
N ASP A 86 20.71 -1.42 4.73
CA ASP A 86 19.96 -0.18 4.95
C ASP A 86 19.00 0.10 3.79
N CYS A 87 17.87 0.77 4.10
CA CYS A 87 17.02 1.32 3.05
C CYS A 87 17.64 2.61 2.50
N PRO A 88 17.80 2.77 1.17
CA PRO A 88 18.35 4.00 0.58
C PRO A 88 17.49 5.26 0.78
N ILE A 89 16.28 5.11 1.31
CA ILE A 89 15.35 6.19 1.66
C ILE A 89 14.85 6.00 3.10
N PRO A 90 14.43 7.05 3.81
CA PRO A 90 14.04 6.96 5.22
C PRO A 90 12.61 6.39 5.38
N LEU A 91 12.36 5.20 4.84
CA LEU A 91 11.04 4.60 4.69
C LEU A 91 10.36 4.29 6.04
N ALA A 92 11.13 3.87 7.06
CA ALA A 92 10.62 3.70 8.42
C ALA A 92 10.09 5.04 8.98
N SER A 93 10.87 6.11 8.82
CA SER A 93 10.48 7.46 9.23
C SER A 93 9.27 7.96 8.46
N TYR A 94 9.11 7.59 7.18
CA TYR A 94 7.91 7.92 6.41
C TYR A 94 6.68 7.21 6.97
N GLY A 95 6.77 5.92 7.32
CA GLY A 95 5.72 5.23 8.05
C GLY A 95 5.31 5.97 9.32
N ASP A 96 6.29 6.38 10.15
CA ASP A 96 6.03 7.18 11.35
C ASP A 96 5.38 8.53 11.03
N GLY A 97 5.80 9.17 9.93
CA GLY A 97 5.23 10.42 9.43
C GLY A 97 3.75 10.29 9.05
N VAL A 98 3.33 9.16 8.47
CA VAL A 98 1.90 8.92 8.18
C VAL A 98 1.10 8.85 9.47
N LEU A 99 1.58 8.13 10.49
CA LEU A 99 0.88 8.07 11.79
C LEU A 99 0.90 9.43 12.49
N HIS A 100 1.98 10.18 12.38
CA HIS A 100 2.04 11.53 12.93
C HIS A 100 1.01 12.45 12.27
N ALA A 101 0.89 12.44 10.94
CA ALA A 101 -0.16 13.15 10.22
C ALA A 101 -1.56 12.69 10.65
N PHE A 102 -1.77 11.38 10.79
CA PHE A 102 -3.03 10.80 11.23
C PHE A 102 -3.44 11.29 12.63
N GLU A 103 -2.53 11.22 13.60
CA GLU A 103 -2.76 11.68 14.98
C GLU A 103 -2.94 13.20 15.08
N THR A 104 -2.26 13.96 14.21
CA THR A 104 -2.41 15.42 14.10
C THR A 104 -3.82 15.76 13.63
N LEU A 105 -4.31 15.07 12.61
CA LEU A 105 -5.67 15.22 12.08
C LEU A 105 -6.73 14.71 13.06
N LEU A 106 -6.42 13.64 13.80
CA LEU A 106 -7.28 13.07 14.83
C LEU A 106 -7.38 13.97 16.08
N GLY A 107 -6.35 14.77 16.36
CA GLY A 107 -6.26 15.61 17.55
C GLY A 107 -5.92 14.86 18.85
N LYS A 108 -5.59 13.57 18.76
CA LYS A 108 -5.17 12.71 19.89
C LYS A 108 -4.26 11.59 19.40
N LYS A 109 -3.51 10.99 20.33
CA LYS A 109 -2.68 9.81 20.08
C LYS A 109 -3.52 8.54 19.91
N LEU A 110 -3.02 7.61 19.10
CA LEU A 110 -3.58 6.26 18.99
C LEU A 110 -3.31 5.47 20.29
N PRO A 111 -4.14 4.48 20.64
CA PRO A 111 -3.97 3.63 21.82
C PRO A 111 -2.93 2.51 21.56
N THR A 112 -1.76 2.88 21.02
CA THR A 112 -0.64 1.98 20.73
C THR A 112 0.66 2.71 20.97
N SER A 113 1.70 1.98 21.40
CA SER A 113 3.06 2.49 21.45
C SER A 113 3.83 2.28 20.14
N MET A 114 3.29 1.48 19.22
CA MET A 114 3.92 1.23 17.92
C MET A 114 3.88 2.48 17.04
N GLN A 115 5.00 2.77 16.41
CA GLN A 115 5.12 3.76 15.36
C GLN A 115 4.93 3.11 13.98
N GLY A 116 4.90 3.91 12.91
CA GLY A 116 4.54 3.41 11.59
C GLY A 116 5.55 2.43 11.01
N GLY A 117 6.85 2.66 11.24
CA GLY A 117 7.89 1.69 10.90
C GLY A 117 7.71 0.33 11.61
N ASP A 118 7.21 0.34 12.85
CA ASP A 118 7.02 -0.90 13.64
C ASP A 118 5.81 -1.68 13.11
N LEU A 119 4.75 -0.97 12.70
CA LEU A 119 3.59 -1.59 12.03
C LEU A 119 3.99 -2.26 10.71
N MET A 120 5.00 -1.74 10.02
CA MET A 120 5.52 -2.34 8.78
C MET A 120 6.32 -3.63 9.02
N ALA A 121 6.97 -3.76 10.19
CA ALA A 121 7.69 -4.99 10.58
C ALA A 121 6.83 -5.99 11.38
N GLN A 122 5.58 -5.61 11.72
CA GLN A 122 4.75 -6.35 12.66
C GLN A 122 4.48 -7.79 12.22
N ARG A 123 4.13 -8.02 10.95
CA ARG A 123 3.87 -9.37 10.44
C ARG A 123 5.08 -10.26 10.58
N ALA A 124 6.25 -9.74 10.25
CA ALA A 124 7.50 -10.48 10.32
C ALA A 124 7.87 -10.84 11.76
N THR A 125 7.66 -9.91 12.70
CA THR A 125 7.89 -10.15 14.14
C THR A 125 7.01 -11.29 14.66
N VAL A 126 5.71 -11.26 14.33
CA VAL A 126 4.74 -12.28 14.76
C VAL A 126 5.00 -13.65 14.10
N CYS A 127 5.40 -13.64 12.84
CA CYS A 127 5.58 -14.86 12.05
C CYS A 127 7.03 -15.41 12.08
N GLY A 128 7.97 -14.74 12.74
CA GLY A 128 9.39 -15.10 12.72
C GLY A 128 10.01 -15.06 11.33
N LEU A 129 9.64 -14.06 10.51
CA LEU A 129 10.19 -13.90 9.17
C LEU A 129 11.54 -13.16 9.22
N HIS A 130 12.41 -13.49 8.28
CA HIS A 130 13.76 -12.94 8.18
C HIS A 130 14.10 -12.60 6.73
N ARG A 131 15.11 -11.76 6.53
CA ARG A 131 15.63 -11.42 5.19
C ARG A 131 16.13 -12.64 4.42
N ARG A 132 15.87 -12.70 3.10
CA ARG A 132 16.22 -13.84 2.22
C ARG A 132 16.79 -13.42 0.86
N GLY A 133 17.34 -12.21 0.76
CA GLY A 133 17.96 -11.70 -0.46
C GLY A 133 16.95 -11.51 -1.58
N GLU A 134 17.09 -12.30 -2.65
CA GLU A 134 16.23 -12.28 -3.84
C GLU A 134 14.89 -12.98 -3.64
N VAL A 135 14.64 -13.59 -2.49
CA VAL A 135 13.34 -14.14 -2.10
C VAL A 135 12.75 -13.25 -1.02
N SER A 136 11.46 -12.95 -1.08
CA SER A 136 10.82 -12.13 -0.04
C SER A 136 10.82 -12.85 1.31
N PRO A 137 10.74 -12.14 2.45
CA PRO A 137 10.71 -12.78 3.77
C PRO A 137 9.63 -13.87 3.89
N GLY A 138 8.42 -13.59 3.36
CA GLY A 138 7.32 -14.56 3.29
C GLY A 138 7.54 -15.74 2.32
N GLY A 139 8.53 -15.68 1.43
CA GLY A 139 8.94 -16.79 0.57
C GLY A 139 8.16 -16.97 -0.73
N SER A 140 7.08 -16.22 -0.93
CA SER A 140 6.21 -16.37 -2.10
C SER A 140 6.64 -15.55 -3.31
N CYS A 141 7.44 -14.51 -3.10
CA CYS A 141 7.94 -13.63 -4.17
C CYS A 141 9.43 -13.84 -4.38
N LYS A 142 9.87 -13.88 -5.64
CA LYS A 142 11.30 -14.00 -6.02
C LYS A 142 11.65 -13.03 -7.14
N ILE A 143 12.80 -12.36 -7.01
CA ILE A 143 13.43 -11.58 -8.08
C ILE A 143 14.28 -12.55 -8.91
N LEU A 144 14.08 -12.56 -10.23
CA LEU A 144 14.69 -13.51 -11.15
C LEU A 144 15.37 -12.78 -12.31
N PRO A 145 16.59 -13.19 -12.71
CA PRO A 145 17.21 -12.71 -13.93
C PRO A 145 16.44 -13.23 -15.15
N THR A 146 16.35 -12.39 -16.18
CA THR A 146 15.75 -12.69 -17.48
C THR A 146 16.79 -12.48 -18.59
N ALA A 147 16.42 -12.69 -19.86
CA ALA A 147 17.35 -12.51 -20.98
C ALA A 147 17.87 -11.06 -21.13
N ASP A 148 17.11 -10.07 -20.66
CA ASP A 148 17.35 -8.64 -20.90
C ASP A 148 17.10 -7.73 -19.67
N GLY A 149 17.03 -8.32 -18.47
CA GLY A 149 16.69 -7.62 -17.25
C GLY A 149 16.48 -8.53 -16.05
N HIS A 150 15.63 -8.09 -15.13
CA HIS A 150 15.12 -8.88 -14.02
C HIS A 150 13.61 -8.62 -13.88
N LEU A 151 12.91 -9.58 -13.31
CA LEU A 151 11.51 -9.45 -12.90
C LEU A 151 11.33 -9.91 -11.47
N ALA A 152 10.24 -9.49 -10.83
CA ALA A 152 9.73 -10.13 -9.63
C ALA A 152 8.41 -10.81 -9.95
N VAL A 153 8.25 -12.05 -9.49
CA VAL A 153 7.00 -12.80 -9.58
C VAL A 153 6.62 -13.31 -8.20
N ASN A 154 5.35 -13.13 -7.84
CA ASN A 154 4.78 -13.54 -6.57
C ASN A 154 3.78 -14.68 -6.79
N LEU A 155 4.19 -15.88 -6.40
CA LEU A 155 3.40 -17.11 -6.49
C LEU A 155 2.74 -17.40 -5.14
N ALA A 156 1.95 -16.44 -4.65
CA ALA A 156 1.36 -16.44 -3.32
C ALA A 156 0.21 -17.43 -3.14
N ARG A 157 -0.42 -17.88 -4.24
CA ARG A 157 -1.54 -18.83 -4.21
C ARG A 157 -1.09 -20.17 -4.77
N ASP A 158 -1.63 -21.27 -4.26
CA ASP A 158 -1.43 -22.61 -4.84
C ASP A 158 -1.80 -22.67 -6.33
N SER A 159 -2.81 -21.89 -6.73
CA SER A 159 -3.22 -21.77 -8.14
C SER A 159 -2.16 -21.12 -9.03
N ASP A 160 -1.28 -20.27 -8.48
CA ASP A 160 -0.24 -19.57 -9.25
C ASP A 160 0.81 -20.56 -9.75
N TRP A 161 1.19 -21.53 -8.92
CA TRP A 161 2.10 -22.62 -9.29
C TRP A 161 1.53 -23.51 -10.40
N ARG A 162 0.21 -23.59 -10.55
CA ARG A 162 -0.45 -24.34 -11.63
C ARG A 162 -0.45 -23.59 -12.96
N LEU A 163 -0.09 -22.30 -12.96
CA LEU A 163 -0.02 -21.48 -14.17
C LEU A 163 1.37 -21.49 -14.81
N LEU A 164 2.36 -22.16 -14.22
CA LEU A 164 3.75 -22.14 -14.71
C LEU A 164 3.87 -22.62 -16.15
N ASP A 165 3.23 -23.73 -16.51
CA ASP A 165 3.32 -24.26 -17.87
C ASP A 165 2.73 -23.30 -18.91
N ALA A 166 1.60 -22.68 -18.58
CA ALA A 166 0.97 -21.68 -19.43
C ALA A 166 1.80 -20.39 -19.51
N TRP A 167 2.40 -19.97 -18.40
CA TRP A 167 3.20 -18.76 -18.31
C TRP A 167 4.55 -18.91 -19.01
N LEU A 168 5.24 -20.03 -18.82
CA LEU A 168 6.57 -20.25 -19.37
C LEU A 168 6.55 -20.98 -20.71
N GLN A 169 5.38 -21.46 -21.14
CA GLN A 169 5.17 -22.23 -22.38
C GLN A 169 6.03 -23.51 -22.45
N ALA A 170 6.29 -24.11 -21.30
CA ALA A 170 7.05 -25.34 -21.17
C ALA A 170 6.65 -26.05 -19.87
N GLU A 171 6.76 -27.38 -19.85
CA GLU A 171 6.55 -28.17 -18.64
C GLU A 171 7.54 -27.73 -17.55
N THR A 172 7.02 -27.32 -16.41
CA THR A 172 7.81 -26.69 -15.33
C THR A 172 7.47 -27.30 -13.99
N ALA A 173 8.46 -27.91 -13.33
CA ALA A 173 8.30 -28.35 -11.95
C ALA A 173 7.97 -27.16 -11.02
N PRO A 174 7.10 -27.33 -10.00
CA PRO A 174 6.69 -26.25 -9.10
C PRO A 174 7.77 -25.93 -8.06
N THR A 175 8.94 -25.50 -8.52
CA THR A 175 10.11 -25.15 -7.71
C THR A 175 10.76 -23.89 -8.25
N TRP A 176 11.33 -23.06 -7.36
CA TRP A 176 12.01 -21.84 -7.77
C TRP A 176 13.17 -22.08 -8.75
N SER A 177 13.90 -23.19 -8.60
CA SER A 177 15.00 -23.56 -9.50
C SER A 177 14.52 -23.85 -10.92
N ALA A 178 13.37 -24.52 -11.08
CA ALA A 178 12.81 -24.82 -12.40
C ALA A 178 12.27 -23.55 -13.08
N VAL A 179 11.60 -22.67 -12.32
CA VAL A 179 11.14 -21.37 -12.83
C VAL A 179 12.33 -20.53 -13.31
N GLU A 180 13.36 -20.39 -12.48
CA GLU A 180 14.57 -19.62 -12.80
C GLU A 180 15.29 -20.15 -14.04
N ALA A 181 15.43 -21.49 -14.14
CA ALA A 181 16.05 -22.13 -15.28
C ALA A 181 15.34 -21.82 -16.60
N GLN A 182 14.04 -21.49 -16.59
CA GLN A 182 13.29 -21.12 -17.79
C GLN A 182 13.25 -19.61 -18.03
N VAL A 183 12.96 -18.84 -16.99
CA VAL A 183 12.80 -17.38 -17.04
C VAL A 183 14.07 -16.69 -17.56
N VAL A 184 15.26 -17.19 -17.20
CA VAL A 184 16.56 -16.59 -17.60
C VAL A 184 16.77 -16.51 -19.12
N ARG A 185 16.06 -17.33 -19.90
CA ARG A 185 16.18 -17.37 -21.37
C ARG A 185 15.14 -16.53 -22.10
N LEU A 186 14.18 -15.94 -21.39
CA LEU A 186 13.01 -15.28 -21.98
C LEU A 186 13.08 -13.76 -21.77
N PRO A 187 12.60 -12.95 -22.73
CA PRO A 187 12.55 -11.50 -22.58
C PRO A 187 11.60 -11.08 -21.45
N THR A 188 12.02 -10.08 -20.66
CA THR A 188 11.25 -9.57 -19.50
C THR A 188 9.85 -9.14 -19.87
N ALA A 189 9.71 -8.37 -20.96
CA ALA A 189 8.42 -7.83 -21.37
C ALA A 189 7.39 -8.93 -21.70
N GLN A 190 7.82 -10.00 -22.38
CA GLN A 190 6.95 -11.14 -22.74
C GLN A 190 6.49 -11.91 -21.49
N LEU A 191 7.39 -12.12 -20.53
CA LEU A 191 7.09 -12.78 -19.27
C LEU A 191 6.08 -11.98 -18.44
N VAL A 192 6.28 -10.67 -18.32
CA VAL A 192 5.39 -9.77 -17.57
C VAL A 192 4.02 -9.69 -18.23
N GLU A 193 3.96 -9.47 -19.55
CA GLU A 193 2.71 -9.38 -20.30
C GLU A 193 1.87 -10.65 -20.13
N ARG A 194 2.47 -11.81 -20.41
CA ARG A 194 1.77 -13.10 -20.33
C ARG A 194 1.38 -13.44 -18.89
N GLY A 195 2.24 -13.17 -17.93
CA GLY A 195 1.93 -13.39 -16.51
C GLY A 195 0.73 -12.54 -16.08
N ARG A 196 0.67 -11.27 -16.49
CA ARG A 196 -0.48 -10.39 -16.21
C ARG A 196 -1.76 -10.90 -16.88
N LEU A 197 -1.70 -11.39 -18.12
CA LEU A 197 -2.85 -12.01 -18.81
C LEU A 197 -3.39 -13.24 -18.06
N LEU A 198 -2.50 -14.04 -17.47
CA LEU A 198 -2.86 -15.21 -16.65
C LEU A 198 -3.29 -14.82 -15.22
N GLY A 199 -3.19 -13.55 -14.85
CA GLY A 199 -3.50 -13.06 -13.51
C GLY A 199 -2.45 -13.44 -12.47
N LEU A 200 -1.18 -13.58 -12.86
CA LEU A 200 -0.05 -13.63 -11.93
C LEU A 200 0.29 -12.24 -11.40
N ALA A 201 0.75 -12.18 -10.16
CA ALA A 201 1.38 -10.99 -9.59
C ALA A 201 2.83 -10.93 -10.07
N ILE A 202 3.12 -10.02 -10.99
CA ILE A 202 4.39 -9.98 -11.71
C ILE A 202 4.72 -8.57 -12.18
N THR A 203 6.00 -8.19 -12.05
CA THR A 203 6.51 -6.90 -12.46
C THR A 203 7.94 -6.97 -12.98
N SER A 204 8.29 -6.07 -13.88
CA SER A 204 9.69 -5.76 -14.18
C SER A 204 10.34 -5.06 -12.99
N THR A 205 11.65 -5.21 -12.83
CA THR A 205 12.42 -4.40 -11.86
C THR A 205 12.85 -3.04 -12.41
N ARG A 206 12.57 -2.75 -13.70
CA ARG A 206 12.84 -1.43 -14.28
C ARG A 206 11.95 -0.39 -13.61
N ILE A 207 12.57 0.70 -13.14
CA ILE A 207 11.85 1.86 -12.63
C ILE A 207 11.25 2.60 -13.83
N GLU A 208 9.93 2.66 -13.91
CA GLU A 208 9.26 3.58 -14.81
C GLU A 208 9.28 4.99 -14.20
N PRO A 209 9.61 6.04 -14.98
CA PRO A 209 9.60 7.42 -14.46
C PRO A 209 8.22 7.77 -13.92
N CYS A 210 8.13 8.06 -12.63
CA CYS A 210 6.87 8.47 -12.00
C CYS A 210 6.64 9.96 -12.29
N LEU A 211 5.74 10.26 -13.24
CA LEU A 211 5.38 11.64 -13.59
C LEU A 211 4.39 12.25 -12.59
N ASP A 212 3.58 11.42 -11.92
CA ASP A 212 2.63 11.85 -10.90
C ASP A 212 3.21 11.57 -9.51
N ARG A 213 3.19 12.57 -8.63
CA ARG A 213 3.65 12.46 -7.25
C ARG A 213 2.50 12.25 -6.26
N SER A 214 1.29 12.03 -6.75
CA SER A 214 0.15 11.72 -5.88
C SER A 214 0.36 10.38 -5.17
N TRP A 215 0.03 10.33 -3.88
CA TRP A 215 0.00 9.08 -3.10
C TRP A 215 -1.39 8.43 -3.08
N PHE A 216 -2.38 9.04 -3.74
CA PHE A 216 -3.73 8.52 -4.00
C PHE A 216 -4.41 9.29 -5.14
N GLU A 217 -5.56 8.79 -5.61
CA GLU A 217 -6.39 9.44 -6.63
C GLU A 217 -7.83 9.61 -6.13
N VAL A 218 -8.40 10.81 -6.26
CA VAL A 218 -9.85 11.04 -6.13
C VAL A 218 -10.49 10.76 -7.49
N THR A 219 -10.97 9.54 -7.71
CA THR A 219 -11.53 9.14 -9.01
C THR A 219 -12.98 9.57 -9.19
N GLN A 220 -13.65 9.93 -8.10
CA GLN A 220 -14.99 10.51 -8.12
C GLN A 220 -15.21 11.38 -6.89
N GLN A 221 -15.91 12.50 -7.10
CA GLN A 221 -16.33 13.40 -6.03
C GLN A 221 -17.82 13.72 -6.19
N THR A 222 -18.55 13.68 -5.08
CA THR A 222 -19.98 13.99 -5.00
C THR A 222 -20.23 15.04 -3.91
N ALA A 223 -21.51 15.37 -3.66
CA ALA A 223 -21.86 16.34 -2.64
C ALA A 223 -21.38 15.87 -1.25
N THR A 224 -20.68 16.75 -0.54
CA THR A 224 -20.35 16.55 0.87
C THR A 224 -21.61 16.62 1.72
N ALA A 225 -21.61 15.92 2.86
CA ALA A 225 -22.70 15.98 3.82
C ALA A 225 -22.33 16.87 5.02
N THR A 226 -23.33 17.54 5.60
CA THR A 226 -23.16 18.18 6.91
C THR A 226 -23.04 17.10 7.97
N ARG A 227 -21.93 17.10 8.70
CA ARG A 227 -21.64 16.02 9.64
C ARG A 227 -22.49 16.10 10.90
N GLN A 228 -23.18 15.00 11.21
CA GLN A 228 -23.75 14.78 12.55
C GLN A 228 -22.60 14.54 13.54
N ARG A 229 -22.73 15.00 14.79
CA ARG A 229 -21.71 14.75 15.82
C ARG A 229 -21.61 13.23 16.06
N GLY A 230 -20.43 12.65 15.83
CA GLY A 230 -20.23 11.20 16.00
C GLY A 230 -18.90 10.68 15.42
N LEU A 231 -18.62 9.41 15.71
CA LEU A 231 -17.53 8.59 15.16
C LEU A 231 -18.03 7.89 13.89
N PRO A 232 -17.17 7.59 12.89
CA PRO A 232 -17.65 7.01 11.64
C PRO A 232 -18.01 5.54 11.84
N ARG A 233 -19.03 5.08 11.11
CA ARG A 233 -19.22 3.66 10.82
C ARG A 233 -18.41 3.27 9.59
N VAL A 234 -17.58 2.24 9.75
CA VAL A 234 -16.70 1.70 8.70
C VAL A 234 -17.15 0.30 8.34
N VAL A 235 -17.36 0.06 7.04
CA VAL A 235 -17.57 -1.27 6.48
C VAL A 235 -16.28 -1.71 5.79
N ASP A 236 -15.61 -2.69 6.37
CA ASP A 236 -14.34 -3.23 5.89
C ASP A 236 -14.57 -4.51 5.07
N LEU A 237 -14.49 -4.39 3.75
CA LEU A 237 -14.59 -5.49 2.77
C LEU A 237 -13.22 -6.01 2.34
N SER A 238 -12.15 -5.53 2.98
CA SER A 238 -10.79 -5.83 2.59
C SER A 238 -10.26 -7.11 3.25
N SER A 239 -9.12 -7.56 2.75
CA SER A 239 -8.44 -8.77 3.20
C SER A 239 -6.93 -8.54 3.26
N LEU A 240 -6.21 -9.50 3.84
CA LEU A 240 -4.76 -9.49 3.97
C LEU A 240 -4.29 -8.38 4.92
N TRP A 241 -3.56 -7.38 4.45
CA TRP A 241 -2.84 -6.46 5.33
C TRP A 241 -3.20 -4.98 5.10
N ALA A 242 -3.06 -4.43 3.89
CA ALA A 242 -3.25 -3.00 3.65
C ALA A 242 -4.62 -2.46 4.11
N GLY A 243 -5.70 -3.05 3.62
CA GLY A 243 -7.05 -2.65 4.01
C GLY A 243 -7.40 -2.94 5.47
N PRO A 244 -7.09 -4.14 6.02
CA PRO A 244 -7.36 -4.42 7.43
C PRO A 244 -6.56 -3.53 8.39
N LEU A 245 -5.36 -3.08 8.02
CA LEU A 245 -4.61 -2.08 8.78
C LEU A 245 -5.26 -0.70 8.70
N CYS A 246 -5.73 -0.30 7.51
CA CYS A 246 -6.46 0.96 7.33
C CYS A 246 -7.67 1.04 8.28
N SER A 247 -8.51 0.02 8.28
CA SER A 247 -9.69 -0.04 9.17
C SER A 247 -9.31 -0.20 10.65
N ARG A 248 -8.17 -0.83 10.97
CA ARG A 248 -7.65 -0.93 12.34
C ARG A 248 -7.25 0.44 12.91
N LEU A 249 -6.61 1.29 12.10
CA LEU A 249 -6.26 2.65 12.52
C LEU A 249 -7.51 3.51 12.75
N LEU A 250 -8.53 3.39 11.87
CA LEU A 250 -9.81 4.05 12.07
C LEU A 250 -10.54 3.54 13.33
N GLN A 251 -10.49 2.24 13.61
CA GLN A 251 -11.02 1.67 14.85
C GLN A 251 -10.31 2.24 16.09
N TRP A 252 -8.98 2.30 16.06
CA TRP A 252 -8.18 2.92 17.12
C TRP A 252 -8.47 4.40 17.30
N ALA A 253 -8.87 5.10 16.24
CA ALA A 253 -9.38 6.47 16.31
C ALA A 253 -10.76 6.57 17.00
N GLY A 254 -11.51 5.46 17.05
CA GLY A 254 -12.82 5.31 17.69
C GLY A 254 -13.95 4.87 16.76
N ALA A 255 -13.67 4.59 15.49
CA ALA A 255 -14.70 4.17 14.54
C ALA A 255 -15.36 2.83 14.95
N GLU A 256 -16.66 2.71 14.69
CA GLU A 256 -17.33 1.41 14.67
C GLU A 256 -16.92 0.70 13.37
N VAL A 257 -16.26 -0.45 13.47
CA VAL A 257 -15.79 -1.18 12.28
C VAL A 257 -16.47 -2.54 12.18
N ILE A 258 -17.11 -2.78 11.05
CA ILE A 258 -17.74 -4.04 10.68
C ILE A 258 -16.93 -4.64 9.54
N LYS A 259 -16.17 -5.69 9.85
CA LYS A 259 -15.50 -6.52 8.85
C LYS A 259 -16.50 -7.48 8.25
N VAL A 260 -16.66 -7.43 6.93
CA VAL A 260 -17.56 -8.30 6.19
C VAL A 260 -16.75 -9.27 5.34
N GLU A 261 -17.05 -10.55 5.45
CA GLU A 261 -16.36 -11.60 4.72
C GLU A 261 -17.34 -12.48 3.95
N SER A 262 -16.92 -12.96 2.78
CA SER A 262 -17.63 -14.04 2.09
C SER A 262 -17.46 -15.35 2.85
N ARG A 263 -18.53 -16.14 2.96
CA ARG A 263 -18.46 -17.52 3.47
C ARG A 263 -17.54 -18.41 2.66
N GLN A 264 -17.52 -18.21 1.35
CA GLN A 264 -16.76 -19.03 0.40
C GLN A 264 -15.34 -18.52 0.20
N ARG A 265 -15.11 -17.22 0.42
CA ARG A 265 -13.82 -16.58 0.25
C ARG A 265 -13.52 -15.69 1.46
N PRO A 266 -13.24 -16.28 2.64
CA PRO A 266 -12.87 -15.53 3.82
C PRO A 266 -11.53 -14.82 3.60
N ASP A 267 -11.19 -13.90 4.50
CA ASP A 267 -9.92 -13.19 4.48
C ASP A 267 -8.75 -14.18 4.46
N GLY A 268 -7.88 -14.07 3.45
CA GLY A 268 -6.70 -14.92 3.28
C GLY A 268 -5.78 -14.92 4.49
N ALA A 269 -5.71 -13.82 5.25
CA ALA A 269 -4.90 -13.73 6.47
C ALA A 269 -5.33 -14.74 7.56
N ARG A 270 -6.55 -15.28 7.52
CA ARG A 270 -7.00 -16.35 8.43
C ARG A 270 -6.24 -17.66 8.24
N HIS A 271 -5.67 -17.89 7.06
CA HIS A 271 -4.85 -19.08 6.77
C HIS A 271 -3.37 -18.86 7.13
N GLY A 272 -2.99 -17.62 7.46
CA GLY A 272 -1.67 -17.27 7.98
C GLY A 272 -1.62 -17.33 9.50
N SER A 273 -0.81 -16.47 10.12
CA SER A 273 -0.73 -16.39 11.58
C SER A 273 -2.05 -15.91 12.19
N PRO A 274 -2.67 -16.68 13.11
CA PRO A 274 -3.85 -16.24 13.85
C PRO A 274 -3.59 -15.00 14.70
N GLU A 275 -2.38 -14.86 15.23
CA GLU A 275 -1.96 -13.69 16.01
C GLU A 275 -1.90 -12.44 15.13
N PHE A 276 -1.33 -12.56 13.92
CA PHE A 276 -1.29 -11.44 12.98
C PHE A 276 -2.70 -11.04 12.51
N PHE A 277 -3.56 -12.01 12.23
CA PHE A 277 -4.97 -11.75 11.92
C PHE A 277 -5.67 -11.02 13.08
N SER A 278 -5.40 -11.42 14.32
CA SER A 278 -5.91 -10.79 15.53
C SER A 278 -5.40 -9.34 15.68
N HIS A 279 -4.12 -9.07 15.44
CA HIS A 279 -3.57 -7.71 15.48
C HIS A 279 -4.31 -6.73 14.56
N LEU A 280 -4.71 -7.21 13.38
CA LEU A 280 -5.44 -6.41 12.40
C LEU A 280 -6.94 -6.31 12.68
N ASN A 281 -7.56 -7.35 13.24
CA ASN A 281 -9.03 -7.47 13.24
C ASN A 281 -9.69 -7.57 14.61
N SER A 282 -8.93 -7.67 15.70
CA SER A 282 -9.49 -7.74 17.05
C SER A 282 -10.22 -6.45 17.44
N GLY A 283 -11.43 -6.61 17.99
CA GLY A 283 -12.34 -5.53 18.33
C GLY A 283 -13.30 -5.11 17.21
N LYS A 284 -13.07 -5.56 15.96
CA LYS A 284 -14.02 -5.31 14.85
C LYS A 284 -15.23 -6.23 15.03
N GLN A 285 -16.42 -5.74 14.73
CA GLN A 285 -17.56 -6.63 14.52
C GLN A 285 -17.29 -7.45 13.26
N GLN A 286 -17.56 -8.76 13.30
CA GLN A 286 -17.30 -9.65 12.16
C GLN A 286 -18.62 -10.22 11.66
N LEU A 287 -18.90 -10.00 10.39
CA LEU A 287 -20.09 -10.48 9.71
C LEU A 287 -19.68 -11.36 8.53
N GLN A 288 -20.16 -12.59 8.50
CA GLN A 288 -19.95 -13.48 7.36
C GLN A 288 -21.23 -13.58 6.53
N LEU A 289 -21.13 -13.31 5.23
CA LEU A 289 -22.27 -13.32 4.30
C LEU A 289 -22.08 -14.37 3.21
N ASP A 290 -23.19 -15.00 2.81
CA ASP A 290 -23.23 -15.86 1.63
C ASP A 290 -23.48 -15.00 0.37
N LEU A 291 -22.41 -14.48 -0.22
CA LEU A 291 -22.47 -13.55 -1.35
C LEU A 291 -22.84 -14.21 -2.69
N HIS A 292 -23.04 -15.54 -2.72
CA HIS A 292 -23.63 -16.22 -3.88
C HIS A 292 -25.17 -16.18 -3.88
N LYS A 293 -25.78 -15.79 -2.77
CA LYS A 293 -27.23 -15.67 -2.65
C LYS A 293 -27.65 -14.20 -2.78
N PRO A 294 -28.74 -13.90 -3.51
CA PRO A 294 -29.26 -12.54 -3.61
C PRO A 294 -29.50 -11.88 -2.24
N GLY A 295 -29.93 -12.66 -1.24
CA GLY A 295 -30.10 -12.16 0.13
C GLY A 295 -28.80 -11.67 0.77
N GLY A 296 -27.67 -12.36 0.56
CA GLY A 296 -26.38 -11.94 1.09
C GLY A 296 -25.85 -10.67 0.43
N VAL A 297 -26.02 -10.56 -0.89
CA VAL A 297 -25.68 -9.34 -1.65
C VAL A 297 -26.54 -8.15 -1.18
N LYS A 298 -27.85 -8.36 -0.99
CA LYS A 298 -28.75 -7.32 -0.49
C LYS A 298 -28.36 -6.84 0.90
N THR A 299 -28.05 -7.75 1.83
CA THR A 299 -27.58 -7.38 3.18
C THR A 299 -26.26 -6.60 3.13
N LEU A 300 -25.33 -6.98 2.25
CA LEU A 300 -24.09 -6.23 2.05
C LEU A 300 -24.37 -4.81 1.55
N GLU A 301 -25.25 -4.65 0.57
CA GLU A 301 -25.62 -3.35 0.02
C GLU A 301 -26.30 -2.45 1.07
N GLU A 302 -27.24 -2.99 1.86
CA GLU A 302 -27.89 -2.27 2.96
C GLU A 302 -26.87 -1.79 4.01
N LEU A 303 -25.89 -2.65 4.34
CA LEU A 303 -24.83 -2.31 5.27
C LEU A 303 -23.93 -1.19 4.72
N ILE A 304 -23.53 -1.28 3.45
CA ILE A 304 -22.76 -0.25 2.74
C ILE A 304 -23.49 1.10 2.76
N ARG A 305 -24.80 1.11 2.47
CA ARG A 305 -25.61 2.34 2.49
C ARG A 305 -25.72 3.00 3.86
N SER A 306 -25.46 2.25 4.93
CA SER A 306 -25.46 2.76 6.31
C SER A 306 -24.08 3.23 6.79
N ALA A 307 -23.03 3.09 5.98
CA ALA A 307 -21.65 3.39 6.36
C ALA A 307 -21.28 4.84 6.05
N ASP A 308 -20.37 5.40 6.85
CA ASP A 308 -19.68 6.65 6.52
C ASP A 308 -18.46 6.37 5.62
N ILE A 309 -17.79 5.24 5.86
CA ILE A 309 -16.58 4.83 5.15
C ILE A 309 -16.72 3.36 4.72
N VAL A 310 -16.46 3.07 3.45
CA VAL A 310 -16.30 1.70 2.94
C VAL A 310 -14.86 1.49 2.53
N ILE A 311 -14.26 0.37 2.93
CA ILE A 311 -12.90 -0.02 2.52
C ILE A 311 -13.00 -1.27 1.65
N GLU A 312 -12.63 -1.12 0.38
CA GLU A 312 -12.56 -2.17 -0.62
C GLU A 312 -11.09 -2.55 -0.86
N GLY A 313 -10.73 -3.82 -0.62
CA GLY A 313 -9.42 -4.38 -1.00
C GLY A 313 -9.46 -5.30 -2.23
N SER A 314 -10.62 -5.38 -2.90
CA SER A 314 -10.81 -6.15 -4.12
C SER A 314 -10.51 -5.32 -5.37
N ARG A 315 -10.31 -6.01 -6.50
CA ARG A 315 -10.34 -5.34 -7.80
C ARG A 315 -11.78 -4.86 -8.07
N PRO A 316 -11.98 -3.67 -8.68
CA PRO A 316 -13.32 -3.08 -8.87
C PRO A 316 -14.34 -4.04 -9.52
N ARG A 317 -13.86 -4.92 -10.41
CA ARG A 317 -14.69 -5.94 -11.08
C ARG A 317 -15.45 -6.85 -10.10
N ALA A 318 -14.88 -7.16 -8.94
CA ALA A 318 -15.45 -8.15 -8.01
C ALA A 318 -16.80 -7.69 -7.44
N LEU A 319 -16.88 -6.44 -6.97
CA LEU A 319 -18.14 -5.87 -6.48
C LEU A 319 -19.12 -5.57 -7.63
N ARG A 320 -18.61 -5.08 -8.77
CA ARG A 320 -19.44 -4.81 -9.96
C ARG A 320 -20.16 -6.07 -10.48
N GLN A 321 -19.50 -7.23 -10.43
CA GLN A 321 -20.12 -8.53 -10.78
C GLN A 321 -21.28 -8.93 -9.85
N MET A 322 -21.31 -8.39 -8.63
CA MET A 322 -22.43 -8.56 -7.69
C MET A 322 -23.47 -7.45 -7.79
N GLY A 323 -23.33 -6.52 -8.74
CA GLY A 323 -24.22 -5.36 -8.90
C GLY A 323 -23.91 -4.18 -7.98
N ILE A 324 -22.83 -4.24 -7.19
CA ILE A 324 -22.42 -3.18 -6.28
C ILE A 324 -21.42 -2.27 -6.99
N GLN A 325 -21.84 -1.03 -7.26
CA GLN A 325 -21.02 -0.02 -7.94
C GLN A 325 -20.73 1.13 -6.99
N ALA A 326 -19.46 1.30 -6.60
CA ALA A 326 -19.02 2.36 -5.70
C ALA A 326 -19.43 3.75 -6.21
N GLU A 327 -19.30 3.93 -7.53
CA GLU A 327 -19.59 5.17 -8.24
C GLU A 327 -21.08 5.58 -8.11
N SER A 328 -22.00 4.62 -8.22
CA SER A 328 -23.45 4.85 -8.05
C SER A 328 -23.80 5.12 -6.59
N LEU A 329 -23.23 4.33 -5.67
CA LEU A 329 -23.50 4.46 -4.23
C LEU A 329 -23.04 5.81 -3.67
N LEU A 330 -21.93 6.36 -4.18
CA LEU A 330 -21.46 7.70 -3.82
C LEU A 330 -22.43 8.83 -4.21
N VAL A 331 -23.20 8.64 -5.28
CA VAL A 331 -24.24 9.60 -5.70
C VAL A 331 -25.50 9.43 -4.84
N GLU A 332 -25.85 8.18 -4.52
CA GLU A 332 -27.06 7.85 -3.77
C GLU A 332 -26.93 8.10 -2.25
N VAL A 333 -25.73 8.06 -1.70
CA VAL A 333 -25.43 8.23 -0.28
C VAL A 333 -24.51 9.44 -0.09
N PRO A 334 -25.07 10.66 0.07
CA PRO A 334 -24.28 11.86 0.28
C PRO A 334 -23.34 11.74 1.48
N GLY A 335 -22.08 12.16 1.31
CA GLY A 335 -21.06 12.07 2.35
C GLY A 335 -20.41 10.69 2.54
N LEU A 336 -20.79 9.67 1.75
CA LEU A 336 -20.07 8.39 1.75
C LEU A 336 -18.60 8.61 1.33
N THR A 337 -17.66 7.99 2.04
CA THR A 337 -16.27 7.87 1.61
C THR A 337 -16.00 6.44 1.19
N TRP A 338 -15.57 6.22 -0.04
CA TRP A 338 -15.17 4.90 -0.51
C TRP A 338 -13.66 4.85 -0.71
N VAL A 339 -12.98 3.95 -0.01
CA VAL A 339 -11.54 3.73 -0.13
C VAL A 339 -11.29 2.43 -0.85
N SER A 340 -10.65 2.50 -2.01
CA SER A 340 -10.29 1.36 -2.84
C SER A 340 -8.78 1.17 -2.79
N ILE A 341 -8.31 0.07 -2.21
CA ILE A 341 -6.87 -0.26 -2.11
C ILE A 341 -6.59 -1.46 -3.02
N SER A 342 -5.67 -1.28 -3.97
CA SER A 342 -5.32 -2.29 -4.96
C SER A 342 -3.85 -2.21 -5.34
N GLY A 343 -3.36 -3.20 -6.10
CA GLY A 343 -1.95 -3.24 -6.52
C GLY A 343 -1.53 -2.04 -7.35
N TYR A 344 -2.33 -1.70 -8.36
CA TYR A 344 -1.99 -0.71 -9.40
C TYR A 344 -3.04 0.41 -9.54
N GLY A 345 -3.94 0.58 -8.57
CA GLY A 345 -5.00 1.59 -8.61
C GLY A 345 -6.26 1.13 -9.36
N ARG A 346 -7.18 2.07 -9.64
CA ARG A 346 -8.47 1.78 -10.31
C ARG A 346 -8.49 2.08 -11.81
N SER A 347 -7.42 2.66 -12.34
CA SER A 347 -7.35 3.12 -13.72
C SER A 347 -6.96 1.99 -14.68
N GLU A 348 -7.70 1.85 -15.77
CA GLU A 348 -7.38 0.87 -16.83
C GLU A 348 -6.10 1.31 -17.57
N PRO A 349 -5.27 0.36 -18.04
CA PRO A 349 -5.48 -1.09 -18.08
C PRO A 349 -5.06 -1.85 -16.80
N GLN A 350 -4.57 -1.13 -15.78
CA GLN A 350 -3.88 -1.74 -14.63
C GLN A 350 -4.83 -2.14 -13.49
N ALA A 351 -6.06 -1.62 -13.49
CA ALA A 351 -7.09 -1.83 -12.47
C ALA A 351 -7.36 -3.31 -12.11
N ASN A 352 -7.05 -4.20 -13.06
CA ASN A 352 -7.29 -5.64 -12.95
C ASN A 352 -6.03 -6.47 -12.71
N TRP A 353 -4.84 -5.86 -12.69
CA TRP A 353 -3.59 -6.53 -12.39
C TRP A 353 -3.54 -6.93 -10.91
N ILE A 354 -2.90 -8.07 -10.63
CA ILE A 354 -2.74 -8.58 -9.27
C ILE A 354 -1.39 -8.11 -8.76
N ALA A 355 -1.36 -7.65 -7.51
CA ALA A 355 -0.13 -7.42 -6.78
C ALA A 355 -0.32 -7.73 -5.29
N TYR A 356 0.78 -7.98 -4.61
CA TYR A 356 0.89 -8.02 -3.16
C TYR A 356 2.01 -7.09 -2.71
N GLY A 357 2.14 -6.85 -1.40
CA GLY A 357 3.10 -5.88 -0.89
C GLY A 357 4.55 -6.10 -1.33
N ASP A 358 4.97 -7.34 -1.57
CA ASP A 358 6.33 -7.68 -2.00
C ASP A 358 6.62 -7.21 -3.42
N ASP A 359 5.87 -7.72 -4.41
CA ASP A 359 6.04 -7.38 -5.81
C ASP A 359 5.64 -5.92 -6.11
N ALA A 360 4.68 -5.36 -5.36
CA ALA A 360 4.37 -3.94 -5.45
C ALA A 360 5.53 -3.07 -4.93
N GLY A 361 6.25 -3.49 -3.89
CA GLY A 361 7.47 -2.82 -3.42
C GLY A 361 8.59 -2.84 -4.47
N VAL A 362 8.73 -3.95 -5.20
CA VAL A 362 9.65 -4.06 -6.34
C VAL A 362 9.23 -3.12 -7.47
N ALA A 363 7.96 -3.16 -7.89
CA ALA A 363 7.41 -2.28 -8.92
C ALA A 363 7.51 -0.80 -8.55
N GLY A 364 7.41 -0.49 -7.26
CA GLY A 364 7.60 0.86 -6.72
C GLY A 364 9.06 1.34 -6.69
N GLY A 365 10.02 0.47 -7.02
CA GLY A 365 11.42 0.81 -7.24
C GLY A 365 12.36 0.53 -6.06
N LEU A 366 11.88 -0.02 -4.94
CA LEU A 366 12.73 -0.24 -3.75
C LEU A 366 13.91 -1.18 -4.03
N SER A 367 13.66 -2.29 -4.72
CA SER A 367 14.71 -3.25 -5.08
C SER A 367 15.71 -2.68 -6.10
N ALA A 368 15.27 -1.77 -6.96
CA ALA A 368 16.16 -1.09 -7.90
C ALA A 368 17.06 -0.08 -7.19
N LEU A 369 16.56 0.65 -6.18
CA LEU A 369 17.38 1.51 -5.33
C LEU A 369 18.41 0.70 -4.52
N LEU A 370 18.01 -0.44 -3.96
CA LEU A 370 18.93 -1.35 -3.29
C LEU A 370 19.98 -1.88 -4.26
N HIS A 371 19.59 -2.25 -5.49
CA HIS A 371 20.56 -2.67 -6.51
C HIS A 371 21.55 -1.57 -6.88
N GLN A 372 21.11 -0.32 -7.01
CA GLN A 372 21.99 0.82 -7.31
C GLN A 372 23.03 1.06 -6.21
N THR A 373 22.65 0.85 -4.95
CA THR A 373 23.52 1.14 -3.79
C THR A 373 24.39 -0.05 -3.36
N THR A 374 23.92 -1.28 -3.57
CA THR A 374 24.59 -2.51 -3.11
C THR A 374 25.15 -3.38 -4.24
N GLY A 375 24.77 -3.12 -5.49
CA GLY A 375 25.11 -3.93 -6.66
C GLY A 375 24.33 -5.24 -6.78
N ARG A 376 23.37 -5.53 -5.89
CA ARG A 376 22.64 -6.81 -5.86
C ARG A 376 21.14 -6.59 -5.79
N TRP A 377 20.38 -7.46 -6.46
CA TRP A 377 18.93 -7.47 -6.34
C TRP A 377 18.53 -8.13 -5.02
N MET A 378 17.61 -7.51 -4.29
CA MET A 378 17.09 -8.02 -3.02
C MET A 378 15.75 -7.35 -2.66
N PHE A 379 14.99 -7.96 -1.75
CA PHE A 379 13.78 -7.38 -1.18
C PHE A 379 14.08 -6.35 -0.07
N CYS A 380 13.19 -5.37 0.05
CA CYS A 380 13.18 -4.34 1.09
C CYS A 380 12.00 -4.58 2.03
N GLY A 381 12.26 -5.09 3.23
CA GLY A 381 11.22 -5.43 4.20
C GLY A 381 10.32 -6.61 3.80
N ASP A 382 9.28 -6.84 4.60
CA ASP A 382 8.27 -7.87 4.41
C ASP A 382 6.97 -7.27 3.87
N ALA A 383 6.60 -7.60 2.63
CA ALA A 383 5.41 -7.07 1.94
C ALA A 383 5.19 -5.57 2.15
N ILE A 384 6.28 -4.80 2.13
CA ILE A 384 6.35 -3.47 2.74
C ILE A 384 5.34 -2.46 2.19
N ALA A 385 4.90 -2.63 0.93
CA ALA A 385 3.91 -1.75 0.33
C ALA A 385 2.52 -1.88 0.99
N ASP A 386 2.17 -3.06 1.52
CA ASP A 386 0.86 -3.28 2.16
C ASP A 386 0.64 -2.39 3.40
N PRO A 387 1.44 -2.48 4.48
CA PRO A 387 1.24 -1.66 5.66
C PRO A 387 1.43 -0.17 5.36
N LEU A 388 2.35 0.17 4.46
CA LEU A 388 2.60 1.55 4.06
C LEU A 388 1.34 2.16 3.42
N THR A 389 0.76 1.51 2.41
CA THR A 389 -0.47 1.99 1.77
C THR A 389 -1.67 1.95 2.72
N GLY A 390 -1.76 0.95 3.60
CA GLY A 390 -2.81 0.88 4.62
C GLY A 390 -2.84 2.11 5.55
N MET A 391 -1.66 2.57 5.99
CA MET A 391 -1.54 3.79 6.80
C MET A 391 -1.95 5.04 6.01
N HIS A 392 -1.50 5.19 4.76
CA HIS A 392 -1.86 6.33 3.91
C HIS A 392 -3.36 6.36 3.64
N ALA A 393 -3.96 5.21 3.34
CA ALA A 393 -5.39 5.06 3.12
C ALA A 393 -6.20 5.47 4.35
N ALA A 394 -5.76 5.12 5.57
CA ALA A 394 -6.43 5.52 6.80
C ALA A 394 -6.41 7.05 6.99
N LEU A 395 -5.27 7.68 6.72
CA LEU A 395 -5.11 9.13 6.80
C LEU A 395 -6.09 9.84 5.85
N ALA A 396 -6.16 9.43 4.59
CA ALA A 396 -7.07 10.03 3.63
C ALA A 396 -8.54 9.72 3.93
N ALA A 397 -8.87 8.52 4.43
CA ALA A 397 -10.23 8.20 4.89
C ALA A 397 -10.68 9.13 6.02
N LEU A 398 -9.82 9.32 7.03
CA LEU A 398 -10.11 10.22 8.14
C LEU A 398 -10.29 11.65 7.64
N ALA A 399 -9.41 12.11 6.74
CA ALA A 399 -9.48 13.44 6.15
C ALA A 399 -10.76 13.66 5.34
N SER A 400 -11.08 12.74 4.42
CA SER A 400 -12.32 12.77 3.63
C SER A 400 -13.54 12.85 4.53
N TRP A 401 -13.64 11.97 5.53
CA TRP A 401 -14.77 11.96 6.44
C TRP A 401 -14.85 13.23 7.33
N GLN A 402 -13.72 13.76 7.78
CA GLN A 402 -13.70 15.06 8.48
C GLN A 402 -14.10 16.23 7.57
N GLY A 403 -13.79 16.15 6.28
CA GLY A 403 -14.20 17.10 5.25
C GLY A 403 -15.66 16.98 4.78
N GLY A 404 -16.43 16.03 5.32
CA GLY A 404 -17.84 15.80 4.95
C GLY A 404 -18.06 14.69 3.93
N GLY A 405 -17.01 13.95 3.56
CA GLY A 405 -17.05 12.78 2.68
C GLY A 405 -17.39 13.10 1.22
N GLY A 406 -18.00 12.15 0.52
CA GLY A 406 -18.36 12.32 -0.90
C GLY A 406 -17.20 12.03 -1.85
N HIS A 407 -16.29 11.11 -1.50
CA HIS A 407 -15.11 10.81 -2.31
C HIS A 407 -14.95 9.31 -2.57
N LEU A 408 -14.58 8.96 -3.80
CA LEU A 408 -13.95 7.69 -4.15
C LEU A 408 -12.43 7.88 -4.16
N LEU A 409 -11.75 7.36 -3.15
CA LEU A 409 -10.31 7.42 -3.00
C LEU A 409 -9.69 6.11 -3.49
N ALA A 410 -8.87 6.18 -4.54
CA ALA A 410 -8.15 5.05 -5.09
C ALA A 410 -6.68 5.08 -4.64
N PHE A 411 -6.24 3.96 -4.10
CA PHE A 411 -4.87 3.73 -3.66
C PHE A 411 -4.25 2.58 -4.46
N SER A 412 -3.03 2.83 -4.93
CA SER A 412 -2.14 1.84 -5.51
C SER A 412 -1.01 1.55 -4.53
N LEU A 413 -0.76 0.26 -4.27
CA LEU A 413 0.42 -0.17 -3.51
C LEU A 413 1.70 0.36 -4.18
N VAL A 414 1.75 0.28 -5.51
CA VAL A 414 2.89 0.74 -6.31
C VAL A 414 3.07 2.26 -6.21
N GLN A 415 2.01 3.05 -6.45
CA GLN A 415 2.12 4.53 -6.42
C GLN A 415 2.48 5.04 -5.03
N THR A 416 2.01 4.38 -3.95
CA THR A 416 2.40 4.77 -2.59
C THR A 416 3.90 4.66 -2.38
N VAL A 417 4.50 3.55 -2.83
CA VAL A 417 5.95 3.34 -2.74
C VAL A 417 6.70 4.31 -3.65
N GLN A 418 6.23 4.53 -4.88
CA GLN A 418 6.81 5.50 -5.81
C GLN A 418 6.79 6.92 -5.24
N HIS A 419 5.71 7.32 -4.57
CA HIS A 419 5.62 8.59 -3.88
C HIS A 419 6.70 8.73 -2.79
N CYS A 420 6.89 7.72 -1.95
CA CYS A 420 7.95 7.72 -0.92
C CYS A 420 9.35 7.86 -1.54
N VAL A 421 9.62 7.12 -2.64
CA VAL A 421 10.88 7.22 -3.38
C VAL A 421 11.07 8.63 -3.95
N ALA A 422 10.05 9.18 -4.60
CA ALA A 422 10.09 10.51 -5.21
C ALA A 422 10.22 11.64 -4.17
N PHE A 423 9.61 11.48 -3.00
CA PHE A 423 9.73 12.43 -1.89
C PHE A 423 11.18 12.52 -1.38
N SER A 424 11.88 11.39 -1.27
CA SER A 424 13.29 11.38 -0.86
C SER A 424 14.24 12.00 -1.89
N GLN A 425 13.90 11.95 -3.18
CA GLN A 425 14.77 12.42 -4.26
C GLN A 425 14.65 13.93 -4.54
N ASN A 426 13.66 14.62 -3.95
CA ASN A 426 13.47 16.06 -4.13
C ASN A 426 13.68 16.81 -2.81
N PRO A 427 14.91 17.24 -2.49
CA PRO A 427 15.20 17.97 -1.25
C PRO A 427 14.63 19.40 -1.19
N LEU A 428 13.91 19.87 -2.21
CA LEU A 428 13.40 21.25 -2.31
C LEU A 428 12.06 21.51 -1.59
N HIS A 429 11.68 20.68 -0.62
CA HIS A 429 10.51 20.91 0.25
C HIS A 429 10.84 20.85 1.74
#